data_AF-A0A1Q4ZHH8-F1
#
_entry.id   AF-A0A1Q4ZHH8-F1
#
_cell.length_a   1.000
_cell.length_b   1.000
_cell.length_c   1.000
_cell.angle_alpha   90.00
_cell.angle_beta   90.00
_cell.angle_gamma   90.00
#
_symmetry.space_group_name_H-M   'P 1'
#
loop_
_entity.id
_entity.type
_entity.pdbx_description
1 polymer ?
#
loop_
_entity_poly.entity_id
_entity_poly.type
_entity_poly.pdbx_seq_one_letter_code
_entity_poly.pdbx_strand_id
1 'polypeptide(L)'
;MSEALYVRFQGTERSPRGHFPGVFALANGLAREGRLSEEQHRFWRAGNDWYDTSFTNPSDVDPSVYDPAVNPGAVAWFKVTAVELIERVDGYLTLLAAHRVPCERVESADPGTIVYEDADQVVVVPPPRSNESATAATLDNSRTPQG
;
A
#
# COMPACT_ATOMS: atom_id res chain seq x y z
N MET A 1 21.96 -5.37 14.08
CA MET A 1 20.53 -5.75 14.05
C MET A 1 20.05 -5.30 12.68
N SER A 2 19.90 -6.24 11.74
CA SER A 2 19.39 -5.90 10.41
C SER A 2 17.95 -5.44 10.61
N GLU A 3 17.66 -4.20 10.26
CA GLU A 3 16.30 -3.67 10.24
C GLU A 3 15.50 -4.52 9.24
N ALA A 4 14.36 -5.06 9.68
CA ALA A 4 13.54 -5.89 8.80
C ALA A 4 13.03 -5.02 7.65
N LEU A 5 13.32 -5.42 6.41
CA LEU A 5 12.86 -4.66 5.25
C LEU A 5 11.43 -5.11 4.89
N TYR A 6 10.56 -4.13 4.73
CA TYR A 6 9.17 -4.32 4.35
C TYR A 6 8.89 -3.67 3.00
N VAL A 7 7.98 -4.26 2.23
CA VAL A 7 7.57 -3.77 0.93
C VAL A 7 6.05 -3.69 0.83
N ARG A 8 5.55 -2.61 0.22
CA ARG A 8 4.14 -2.40 -0.06
C ARG A 8 3.95 -1.91 -1.48
N PHE A 9 2.91 -2.41 -2.13
CA PHE A 9 2.44 -1.92 -3.42
C PHE A 9 1.16 -1.11 -3.18
N GLN A 10 1.18 0.17 -3.51
CA GLN A 10 0.11 1.10 -3.17
C GLN A 10 -0.21 2.08 -4.30
N GLY A 11 -1.41 2.65 -4.27
CA GLY A 11 -1.77 3.75 -5.16
C GLY A 11 -0.98 5.01 -4.84
N THR A 12 -0.88 5.91 -5.81
CA THR A 12 -0.19 7.21 -5.65
C THR A 12 -1.10 8.30 -5.06
N GLU A 13 -2.39 8.01 -4.90
CA GLU A 13 -3.38 8.91 -4.33
C GLU A 13 -3.97 8.32 -3.05
N ARG A 14 -4.21 9.19 -2.06
CA ARG A 14 -4.80 8.77 -0.78
C ARG A 14 -6.30 8.54 -0.97
N SER A 15 -6.80 7.47 -0.36
CA SER A 15 -8.24 7.27 -0.20
C SER A 15 -8.85 8.36 0.69
N PRO A 16 -10.19 8.53 0.70
CA PRO A 16 -10.87 9.42 1.65
C PRO A 16 -10.56 9.12 3.12
N ARG A 17 -10.11 7.90 3.43
CA ARG A 17 -9.66 7.47 4.77
C ARG A 17 -8.21 7.85 5.07
N GLY A 18 -7.56 8.64 4.20
CA GLY A 18 -6.26 9.25 4.43
C GLY A 18 -5.05 8.34 4.18
N HIS A 19 -5.22 7.08 3.81
CA HIS A 19 -4.14 6.15 3.48
C HIS A 19 -4.10 5.82 1.99
N PHE A 20 -2.93 5.45 1.49
CA PHE A 20 -2.77 4.94 0.13
C PHE A 20 -3.35 3.52 0.02
N PRO A 21 -4.33 3.27 -0.85
CA PRO A 21 -4.93 1.95 -1.01
C PRO A 21 -3.87 0.96 -1.50
N GLY A 22 -3.91 -0.27 -0.99
CA GLY A 22 -3.00 -1.32 -1.44
C GLY A 22 -3.36 -1.83 -2.84
N VAL A 23 -2.42 -2.53 -3.49
CA VAL A 23 -2.60 -3.09 -4.83
C VAL A 23 -3.90 -3.91 -4.98
N PHE A 24 -4.26 -4.72 -3.99
CA PHE A 24 -5.51 -5.49 -4.03
C PHE A 24 -6.75 -4.61 -3.90
N ALA A 25 -6.72 -3.58 -3.06
CA ALA A 25 -7.83 -2.64 -2.93
C ALA A 25 -8.09 -1.89 -4.24
N LEU A 26 -7.03 -1.52 -4.97
CA LEU A 26 -7.13 -0.91 -6.30
C LEU A 26 -7.75 -1.88 -7.31
N ALA A 27 -7.27 -3.12 -7.38
CA ALA A 27 -7.80 -4.13 -8.31
C ALA A 27 -9.25 -4.51 -8.00
N ASN A 28 -9.59 -4.66 -6.71
CA ASN A 28 -10.96 -4.89 -6.25
C ASN A 28 -11.87 -3.71 -6.62
N GLY A 29 -11.35 -2.48 -6.60
CA GLY A 29 -12.05 -1.29 -7.08
C GLY A 29 -12.45 -1.40 -8.55
N LEU A 30 -11.51 -1.79 -9.42
CA LEU A 30 -11.78 -2.01 -10.85
C LEU A 30 -12.83 -3.10 -11.08
N ALA A 31 -12.76 -4.21 -10.35
CA ALA A 31 -13.72 -5.30 -10.43
C ALA A 31 -15.12 -4.83 -10.02
N ARG A 32 -15.24 -4.14 -8.88
CA ARG A 32 -16.51 -3.58 -8.36
C ARG A 32 -17.12 -2.56 -9.33
N GLU A 33 -16.30 -1.79 -10.03
CA GLU A 33 -16.74 -0.81 -11.03
C GLU A 33 -17.11 -1.43 -12.39
N GLY A 34 -16.96 -2.75 -12.56
CA GLY A 34 -17.26 -3.44 -13.81
C GLY A 34 -16.31 -3.07 -14.95
N ARG A 35 -15.09 -2.59 -14.61
CA ARG A 35 -14.10 -2.11 -15.60
C ARG A 35 -13.24 -3.23 -16.18
N LEU A 36 -13.25 -4.41 -15.56
CA LEU A 36 -12.43 -5.54 -16.00
C LEU A 36 -13.05 -6.25 -17.21
N SER A 37 -12.22 -6.63 -18.18
CA SER A 37 -12.62 -7.61 -19.20
C SER A 37 -12.88 -8.97 -18.56
N GLU A 38 -13.55 -9.88 -19.27
CA GLU A 38 -13.80 -11.24 -18.75
C GLU A 38 -12.52 -11.98 -18.37
N GLU A 39 -11.47 -11.85 -19.18
CA GLU A 39 -10.16 -12.46 -18.91
C GLU A 39 -9.51 -11.86 -17.67
N GLN A 40 -9.54 -10.54 -17.55
CA GLN A 40 -9.04 -9.82 -16.38
C GLN A 40 -9.81 -10.19 -15.12
N HIS A 41 -11.14 -10.37 -15.22
CA HIS A 41 -11.96 -10.79 -14.10
C HIS A 41 -11.63 -12.23 -13.67
N ARG A 42 -11.39 -13.15 -14.62
CA ARG A 42 -10.94 -14.52 -14.31
C ARG A 42 -9.58 -14.51 -13.62
N PHE A 43 -8.62 -13.74 -14.14
CA PHE A 43 -7.31 -13.56 -13.50
C PHE A 43 -7.44 -13.01 -12.08
N TRP A 44 -8.17 -11.90 -11.91
CA TRP A 44 -8.39 -11.25 -10.62
C TRP A 44 -9.03 -12.19 -9.60
N ARG A 45 -10.05 -12.96 -10.00
CA ARG A 45 -10.73 -13.91 -9.13
C ARG A 45 -9.80 -15.05 -8.69
N ALA A 46 -9.15 -15.71 -9.64
CA ALA A 46 -8.22 -16.80 -9.34
C ALA A 46 -7.04 -16.34 -8.47
N GLY A 47 -6.53 -15.12 -8.71
CA GLY A 47 -5.47 -14.52 -7.89
C GLY A 47 -5.93 -14.28 -6.46
N ASN A 48 -7.10 -13.64 -6.27
CA ASN A 48 -7.63 -13.37 -4.93
C ASN A 48 -7.94 -14.68 -4.18
N ASP A 49 -8.56 -15.67 -4.83
CA ASP A 49 -8.85 -16.96 -4.22
C ASP A 49 -7.55 -17.67 -3.75
N TRP A 50 -6.46 -17.51 -4.51
CA TRP A 50 -5.15 -18.02 -4.11
C TRP A 50 -4.57 -17.28 -2.90
N TYR A 51 -4.65 -15.94 -2.85
CA TYR A 51 -4.19 -15.17 -1.69
C TYR A 51 -5.02 -15.48 -0.44
N ASP A 52 -6.35 -15.56 -0.57
CA ASP A 52 -7.24 -15.91 0.55
C ASP A 52 -6.93 -17.30 1.13
N THR A 53 -6.42 -18.21 0.30
CA THR A 53 -6.03 -19.57 0.74
C THR A 53 -4.59 -19.63 1.26
N SER A 54 -3.69 -18.84 0.69
CA SER A 54 -2.24 -18.94 0.94
C SER A 54 -1.75 -17.95 1.98
N PHE A 55 -2.54 -16.93 2.30
CA PHE A 55 -2.17 -15.84 3.19
C PHE A 55 -3.15 -15.73 4.33
N THR A 56 -2.63 -15.51 5.54
CA THR A 56 -3.49 -15.28 6.69
C THR A 56 -4.17 -13.93 6.51
N ASN A 57 -5.50 -13.90 6.57
CA ASN A 57 -6.22 -12.65 6.72
C ASN A 57 -6.09 -12.20 8.19
N PRO A 58 -5.43 -11.07 8.48
CA PRO A 58 -5.22 -10.62 9.86
C PRO A 58 -6.53 -10.43 10.62
N SER A 59 -7.63 -10.10 9.92
CA SER A 59 -8.94 -9.89 10.53
C SER A 59 -9.59 -11.17 11.05
N ASP A 60 -9.17 -12.33 10.55
CA ASP A 60 -9.66 -13.64 11.03
C ASP A 60 -8.94 -14.06 12.32
N VAL A 61 -7.73 -13.52 12.55
CA VAL A 61 -6.96 -13.71 13.78
C VAL A 61 -7.38 -12.71 14.84
N ASP A 62 -7.42 -11.43 14.48
CA ASP A 62 -7.85 -10.33 15.34
C ASP A 62 -8.65 -9.29 14.53
N PRO A 63 -9.97 -9.18 14.74
CA PRO A 63 -10.82 -8.25 13.99
C PRO A 63 -10.52 -6.78 14.28
N SER A 64 -9.76 -6.46 15.35
CA SER A 64 -9.37 -5.08 15.68
C SER A 64 -8.22 -4.55 14.82
N VAL A 65 -7.50 -5.42 14.09
CA VAL A 65 -6.30 -5.04 13.30
C VAL A 65 -6.58 -3.89 12.33
N TYR A 66 -7.74 -3.91 11.67
CA TYR A 66 -8.16 -2.85 10.74
C TYR A 66 -9.30 -1.98 11.27
N ASP A 67 -9.65 -2.10 12.55
CA ASP A 67 -10.67 -1.24 13.17
C ASP A 67 -10.13 0.21 13.22
N PRO A 68 -10.76 1.18 12.52
CA PRO A 68 -10.29 2.56 12.50
C PRO A 68 -10.36 3.28 13.85
N ALA A 69 -11.17 2.80 14.80
CA ALA A 69 -11.24 3.36 16.14
C ALA A 69 -10.05 2.91 17.01
N VAL A 70 -9.48 1.74 16.72
CA VAL A 70 -8.35 1.16 17.46
C VAL A 70 -7.03 1.47 16.75
N ASN A 71 -6.96 1.19 15.45
CA ASN A 71 -5.78 1.26 14.60
C ASN A 71 -6.03 2.19 13.39
N PRO A 72 -6.09 3.51 13.60
CA PRO A 72 -6.46 4.46 12.56
C PRO A 72 -5.45 4.46 11.40
N GLY A 73 -5.92 4.15 10.20
CA GLY A 73 -5.09 4.15 9.00
C GLY A 73 -4.16 2.95 8.88
N ALA A 74 -4.44 1.86 9.61
CA ALA A 74 -3.69 0.61 9.51
C ALA A 74 -3.56 0.12 8.06
N VAL A 75 -2.34 -0.26 7.68
CA VAL A 75 -2.01 -0.75 6.33
C VAL A 75 -1.08 -1.96 6.40
N ALA A 76 -1.30 -2.95 5.53
CA ALA A 76 -0.46 -4.13 5.42
C ALA A 76 0.82 -3.88 4.62
N TRP A 77 1.90 -4.52 5.01
CA TRP A 77 3.17 -4.59 4.30
C TRP A 77 3.62 -6.04 4.21
N PHE A 78 4.19 -6.43 3.09
CA PHE A 78 4.89 -7.71 2.98
C PHE A 78 6.25 -7.60 3.62
N LYS A 79 6.70 -8.68 4.27
CA LYS A 79 8.12 -8.88 4.54
C LYS A 79 8.82 -9.18 3.23
N VAL A 80 10.02 -8.65 3.00
CA VAL A 80 10.76 -8.94 1.74
C VAL A 80 11.08 -10.43 1.54
N THR A 81 10.99 -11.23 2.60
CA THR A 81 11.13 -12.68 2.57
C THR A 81 9.91 -13.41 1.98
N ALA A 82 8.75 -12.74 1.86
CA ALA A 82 7.53 -13.28 1.26
C ALA A 82 7.60 -13.28 -0.28
N VAL A 83 8.69 -13.83 -0.84
CA VAL A 83 9.06 -13.72 -2.26
C VAL A 83 7.95 -14.21 -3.19
N GLU A 84 7.39 -15.38 -2.90
CA GLU A 84 6.33 -15.99 -3.74
C GLU A 84 5.08 -15.09 -3.83
N LEU A 85 4.75 -14.43 -2.73
CA LEU A 85 3.61 -13.53 -2.65
C LEU A 85 3.89 -12.22 -3.36
N ILE A 86 5.11 -11.70 -3.25
CA ILE A 86 5.55 -10.48 -3.92
C ILE A 86 5.58 -10.68 -5.44
N GLU A 87 6.12 -11.79 -5.94
CA GLU A 87 6.20 -12.09 -7.38
C GLU A 87 4.81 -12.14 -8.03
N ARG A 88 3.82 -12.69 -7.34
CA ARG A 88 2.43 -12.73 -7.83
C ARG A 88 1.79 -11.35 -7.98
N VAL A 89 2.32 -10.31 -7.31
CA VAL A 89 1.82 -8.94 -7.44
C VAL A 89 2.05 -8.39 -8.86
N ASP A 90 3.03 -8.89 -9.62
CA ASP A 90 3.33 -8.43 -10.99
C ASP A 90 2.12 -8.53 -11.93
N GLY A 91 1.30 -9.57 -11.77
CA GLY A 91 0.06 -9.71 -12.54
C GLY A 91 -0.97 -8.62 -12.19
N TYR A 92 -1.04 -8.21 -10.93
CA TYR A 92 -1.89 -7.10 -10.51
C TYR A 92 -1.34 -5.75 -10.99
N LEU A 93 -0.02 -5.54 -10.99
CA LEU A 93 0.57 -4.33 -11.55
C LEU A 93 0.27 -4.19 -13.04
N THR A 94 0.37 -5.30 -13.78
CA THR A 94 0.01 -5.36 -15.20
C THR A 94 -1.48 -5.04 -15.40
N LEU A 95 -2.35 -5.60 -14.55
CA LEU A 95 -3.79 -5.33 -14.56
C LEU A 95 -4.08 -3.84 -14.33
N LEU A 96 -3.49 -3.23 -13.30
CA LEU A 96 -3.70 -1.82 -12.97
C LEU A 96 -3.16 -0.89 -14.07
N ALA A 97 -2.00 -1.21 -14.64
CA ALA A 97 -1.39 -0.45 -15.74
C ALA A 97 -2.30 -0.45 -16.99
N ALA A 98 -2.91 -1.58 -17.33
CA ALA A 98 -3.86 -1.67 -18.44
C ALA A 98 -5.08 -0.73 -18.27
N HIS A 99 -5.43 -0.39 -17.03
CA HIS A 99 -6.53 0.51 -16.67
C HIS A 99 -6.07 1.93 -16.31
N ARG A 100 -4.79 2.25 -16.51
CA ARG A 100 -4.16 3.53 -16.14
C ARG A 100 -4.38 3.90 -14.66
N VAL A 101 -4.42 2.89 -13.79
CA VAL A 101 -4.46 3.10 -12.34
C VAL A 101 -3.02 3.12 -11.84
N PRO A 102 -2.51 4.26 -11.33
CA PRO A 102 -1.15 4.36 -10.86
C PRO A 102 -0.95 3.53 -9.58
N CYS A 103 0.15 2.78 -9.56
CA CYS A 103 0.57 1.95 -8.43
C CYS A 103 2.10 2.02 -8.34
N GLU A 104 2.62 2.16 -7.13
CA GLU A 104 4.05 2.24 -6.82
C GLU A 104 4.46 1.16 -5.82
N ARG A 105 5.73 0.75 -5.89
CA ARG A 105 6.38 -0.09 -4.88
C ARG A 105 7.10 0.82 -3.89
N VAL A 106 6.79 0.67 -2.61
CA VAL A 106 7.43 1.38 -1.51
C VAL A 106 8.12 0.37 -0.62
N GLU A 107 9.34 0.70 -0.18
CA GLU A 107 10.09 -0.10 0.76
C GLU A 107 10.39 0.75 2.00
N SER A 108 10.29 0.14 3.18
CA SER A 108 10.64 0.80 4.44
C SER A 108 11.18 -0.24 5.42
N ALA A 109 12.17 0.17 6.20
CA ALA A 109 12.67 -0.62 7.31
C ALA A 109 11.94 -0.27 8.64
N ASP A 110 11.31 0.91 8.69
CA ASP A 110 10.42 1.36 9.77
C ASP A 110 9.08 1.85 9.17
N PRO A 111 8.14 0.94 8.84
CA PRO A 111 6.86 1.28 8.23
C PRO A 111 5.85 1.91 9.22
N GLY A 112 6.17 1.94 10.52
CA GLY A 112 5.32 2.46 11.59
C GLY A 112 5.12 1.47 12.74
N THR A 113 4.12 1.73 13.59
CA THR A 113 3.82 0.88 14.74
C THR A 113 3.16 -0.42 14.29
N ILE A 114 3.85 -1.54 14.44
CA ILE A 114 3.31 -2.88 14.14
C ILE A 114 2.19 -3.22 15.12
N VAL A 115 1.00 -3.53 14.58
CA VAL A 115 -0.19 -3.97 15.33
C VAL A 115 -0.55 -5.42 15.04
N TYR A 116 0.06 -6.02 14.01
CA TYR A 116 -0.03 -7.43 13.68
C TYR A 116 1.23 -7.86 12.92
N GLU A 117 1.70 -9.08 13.16
CA GLU A 117 2.83 -9.67 12.45
C GLU A 117 2.63 -11.19 12.32
N ASP A 118 2.88 -11.73 11.13
CA ASP A 118 2.97 -13.16 10.86
C ASP A 118 4.25 -13.50 10.08
N ALA A 119 4.35 -14.70 9.49
CA ALA A 119 5.54 -15.11 8.74
C ALA A 119 5.82 -14.26 7.48
N ASP A 120 4.79 -13.67 6.89
CA ASP A 120 4.82 -13.10 5.54
C ASP A 120 4.52 -11.59 5.50
N GLN A 121 3.85 -11.04 6.53
CA GLN A 121 3.43 -9.64 6.60
C GLN A 121 3.48 -9.01 7.98
N VAL A 122 3.37 -7.69 7.96
CA VAL A 122 3.04 -6.85 9.11
C VAL A 122 1.87 -5.94 8.76
N VAL A 123 1.00 -5.66 9.73
CA VAL A 123 0.06 -4.53 9.65
C VAL A 123 0.55 -3.46 10.59
N VAL A 124 0.61 -2.24 10.08
CA VAL A 124 1.16 -1.11 10.82
C VAL A 124 0.20 0.06 10.86
N VAL A 125 0.18 0.76 11.99
CA VAL A 125 -0.35 2.11 12.08
C VAL A 125 0.76 3.07 11.66
N PRO A 126 0.59 3.81 10.55
CA PRO A 126 1.60 4.74 10.08
C PRO A 126 1.81 5.85 11.12
N PRO A 127 3.03 6.39 11.24
CA PRO A 127 3.31 7.45 12.21
C PRO A 127 2.37 8.65 11.98
N PRO A 128 1.96 9.35 13.06
CA PRO A 128 1.24 10.59 12.92
C PRO A 128 2.08 11.55 12.09
N ARG A 129 1.45 12.26 11.14
CA ARG A 129 2.13 13.12 10.18
C ARG A 129 3.17 14.01 10.88
N SER A 130 4.45 13.76 10.65
CA SER A 130 5.45 14.81 10.71
C SER A 130 5.07 15.80 9.62
N ASN A 131 4.77 17.04 10.00
CA ASN A 131 4.41 18.07 9.05
C ASN A 131 5.65 18.49 8.24
N GLU A 132 6.12 17.66 7.30
CA GLU A 132 7.04 18.09 6.25
C GLU A 132 6.25 18.86 5.17
N SER A 133 5.69 19.98 5.58
CA SER A 133 5.35 21.10 4.71
C SER A 133 6.24 22.27 5.10
N ALA A 134 7.53 22.21 4.77
CA ALA A 134 8.41 23.39 4.82
C ALA A 134 9.76 23.22 4.08
N THR A 135 9.80 22.73 2.84
CA THR A 135 10.96 23.04 1.98
C THR A 135 10.55 23.21 0.52
N ALA A 136 10.21 24.44 0.10
CA ALA A 136 10.44 24.99 -1.24
C ALA A 136 9.74 26.34 -1.44
N ALA A 137 10.19 27.40 -0.75
CA ALA A 137 10.03 28.78 -1.21
C ALA A 137 10.84 29.74 -0.32
N THR A 138 12.16 29.75 -0.44
CA THR A 138 12.99 30.98 -0.37
C THR A 138 14.37 30.59 -0.89
N LEU A 139 14.47 30.39 -2.20
CA LEU A 139 15.72 30.60 -2.92
C LEU A 139 15.41 31.63 -4.00
N ASP A 140 16.13 32.74 -3.88
CA ASP A 140 16.40 33.77 -4.88
C ASP A 140 15.33 34.86 -5.13
N ASN A 141 15.62 36.06 -4.62
CA ASN A 141 15.93 37.15 -5.55
C ASN A 141 16.88 38.17 -4.91
N SER A 142 18.17 38.04 -5.19
CA SER A 142 19.16 39.10 -4.95
C SER A 142 19.26 40.02 -6.19
N ARG A 143 18.90 41.31 -6.07
CA ARG A 143 19.36 42.51 -6.85
C ARG A 143 18.34 43.64 -6.64
N THR A 144 18.65 44.90 -6.28
CA THR A 144 19.83 45.76 -6.53
C THR A 144 19.75 46.96 -5.56
N PRO A 145 20.86 47.58 -5.11
CA PRO A 145 20.84 48.93 -4.57
C PRO A 145 21.15 49.94 -5.69
N GLN A 146 20.27 50.92 -5.90
CA GLN A 146 20.61 52.19 -6.57
C GLN A 146 19.77 53.32 -5.99
N GLY A 147 20.44 54.42 -5.62
CA GLY A 147 19.85 55.69 -5.21
C GLY A 147 20.53 56.30 -4.01
#